data_AF-A0A3C1GLU7-F1
#
_entry.id   AF-A0A3C1GLU7-F1
#
_cell.length_a   1.000
_cell.length_b   1.000
_cell.length_c   1.000
_cell.angle_alpha   90.00
_cell.angle_beta   90.00
_cell.angle_gamma   90.00
#
_symmetry.space_group_name_H-M   'P 1'
#
loop_
_entity.id
_entity.type
_entity.pdbx_description
1 polymer ?
#
loop_
_entity_poly.entity_id
_entity_poly.type
_entity_poly.pdbx_seq_one_letter_code
_entity_poly.pdbx_strand_id
1 'polypeptide(L)'
;MMRSRVVGMGLAWLLLMAAAGGAWAGAPTDQLRGAIDRVIKTLDNPALKGDSKVGERRTAVRKIANDIFDFGEIARRSLGRHWQGRTDKEREEFISLFGDLLERSYISKIELYGGEKILYTNERMDAEVAVVSTKVITKNGTEVPIDYR
;
A
#
# COMPACT_ATOMS: atom_id res chain seq x y z
N MET A 1 25.07 -48.33 11.71
CA MET A 1 25.44 -46.91 11.97
C MET A 1 24.69 -45.87 11.10
N MET A 2 23.79 -46.23 10.17
CA MET A 2 23.13 -45.26 9.26
C MET A 2 21.75 -44.74 9.73
N ARG A 3 21.16 -45.30 10.79
CA ARG A 3 19.80 -44.93 11.25
C ARG A 3 19.75 -43.70 12.17
N SER A 4 20.86 -43.34 12.84
CA SER A 4 20.89 -42.21 13.78
C SER A 4 21.09 -40.84 13.11
N ARG A 5 21.64 -40.79 11.89
CA ARG A 5 21.88 -39.54 11.15
C ARG A 5 20.60 -38.99 10.49
N VAL A 6 19.65 -39.86 10.16
CA VAL A 6 18.37 -39.48 9.53
C VAL A 6 17.42 -38.85 10.56
N VAL A 7 17.42 -39.34 11.80
CA VAL A 7 16.59 -38.81 12.89
C VAL A 7 17.02 -37.39 13.28
N GLY A 8 18.32 -37.11 13.33
CA GLY A 8 18.84 -35.77 13.62
C GLY A 8 18.50 -34.73 12.54
N MET A 9 18.40 -35.15 11.27
CA MET A 9 18.10 -34.27 10.14
C MET A 9 16.60 -33.93 10.06
N GLY A 10 15.72 -34.85 10.45
CA GLY A 10 14.27 -34.60 10.56
C GLY A 10 13.89 -33.65 11.69
N LEU A 11 14.59 -33.75 12.84
CA LEU A 11 14.39 -32.83 13.97
C LEU A 11 14.86 -31.40 13.66
N ALA A 12 15.95 -31.24 12.91
CA ALA A 12 16.43 -29.93 12.46
C ALA A 12 15.45 -29.25 11.48
N TRP A 13 14.78 -30.02 10.61
CA TRP A 13 13.75 -29.52 9.71
C TRP A 13 12.45 -29.12 10.43
N LEU A 14 12.04 -29.87 11.45
CA LEU A 14 10.88 -29.54 12.29
C LEU A 14 11.13 -28.26 13.12
N LEU A 15 12.36 -28.03 13.59
CA LEU A 15 12.74 -26.80 14.30
C LEU A 15 12.80 -25.58 13.36
N LEU A 16 13.19 -25.76 12.10
CA LEU A 16 13.20 -24.69 11.10
C LEU A 16 11.78 -24.24 10.69
N MET A 17 10.79 -25.15 10.65
CA MET A 17 9.39 -24.78 10.41
C MET A 17 8.73 -24.10 11.62
N ALA A 18 9.13 -24.46 12.85
CA ALA A 18 8.63 -23.79 14.05
C ALA A 18 9.20 -22.36 14.23
N ALA A 19 10.31 -22.05 13.56
CA ALA A 19 10.93 -20.72 13.53
C ALA A 19 10.42 -19.83 12.38
N ALA A 20 9.42 -20.26 11.62
CA ALA A 20 8.62 -19.37 10.79
C ALA A 20 7.77 -18.48 11.70
N GLY A 21 8.43 -17.55 12.40
CA GLY A 21 7.78 -16.47 13.12
C GLY A 21 6.83 -15.82 12.15
N GLY A 22 5.55 -15.75 12.53
CA GLY A 22 4.58 -14.96 11.78
C GLY A 22 5.22 -13.61 11.49
N ALA A 23 5.22 -13.19 10.24
CA ALA A 23 5.69 -11.85 9.91
C ALA A 23 4.84 -10.88 10.73
N TRP A 24 5.41 -10.29 11.77
CA TRP A 24 4.78 -9.24 12.56
C TRP A 24 4.80 -7.97 11.72
N ALA A 25 3.98 -7.96 10.67
CA ALA A 25 3.51 -6.72 10.11
C ALA A 25 2.63 -6.09 11.22
N GLY A 26 2.92 -4.84 11.60
CA GLY A 26 2.12 -4.12 12.61
C GLY A 26 0.64 -4.04 12.22
N ALA A 27 -0.21 -3.50 13.10
CA ALA A 27 -1.64 -3.36 12.80
C ALA A 27 -1.87 -2.64 11.44
N PRO A 28 -2.92 -2.99 10.67
CA PRO A 28 -3.23 -2.33 9.39
C PRO A 28 -3.19 -0.79 9.46
N THR A 29 -3.68 -0.22 10.56
CA THR A 29 -3.61 1.21 10.84
C THR A 29 -2.18 1.73 10.91
N ASP A 30 -1.26 1.00 11.53
CA ASP A 30 0.14 1.41 11.66
C ASP A 30 0.87 1.33 10.32
N GLN A 31 0.55 0.33 9.50
CA GLN A 31 1.09 0.21 8.14
C GLN A 31 0.62 1.38 7.26
N LEU A 32 -0.68 1.66 7.26
CA LEU A 32 -1.27 2.78 6.53
C LEU A 32 -0.69 4.11 7.02
N ARG A 33 -0.63 4.31 8.34
CA ARG A 33 -0.05 5.51 8.95
C ARG A 33 1.39 5.70 8.54
N GLY A 34 2.20 4.65 8.63
CA GLY A 34 3.60 4.69 8.22
C GLY A 34 3.78 5.07 6.75
N ALA A 35 2.90 4.61 5.85
CA ALA A 35 2.94 5.00 4.44
C ALA A 35 2.54 6.48 4.23
N ILE A 36 1.45 6.92 4.87
CA ILE A 36 0.99 8.32 4.83
C ILE A 36 2.09 9.26 5.35
N ASP A 37 2.73 8.91 6.47
CA ASP A 37 3.82 9.69 7.04
C ASP A 37 5.03 9.79 6.09
N ARG A 38 5.35 8.71 5.36
CA ARG A 38 6.39 8.76 4.32
C ARG A 38 6.02 9.71 3.19
N VAL A 39 4.77 9.69 2.73
CA VAL A 39 4.29 10.63 1.70
C VAL A 39 4.41 12.07 2.19
N ILE A 40 3.93 12.37 3.40
CA ILE A 40 4.01 13.71 3.98
C ILE A 40 5.48 14.17 4.09
N LYS A 41 6.37 13.30 4.59
CA LYS A 41 7.82 13.61 4.65
C LYS A 41 8.41 13.88 3.27
N THR A 42 8.01 13.14 2.24
CA THR A 42 8.43 13.40 0.85
C THR A 42 7.94 14.76 0.36
N LEU A 43 6.70 15.12 0.64
CA LEU A 43 6.13 16.41 0.25
C LEU A 43 6.77 17.58 1.00
N ASP A 44 7.14 17.40 2.27
CA ASP A 44 7.76 18.42 3.12
C ASP A 44 9.28 18.53 2.94
N ASN A 45 9.92 17.56 2.29
CA ASN A 45 11.36 17.58 2.06
C ASN A 45 11.80 18.82 1.26
N PRO A 46 12.61 19.74 1.83
CA PRO A 46 13.08 20.94 1.16
C PRO A 46 13.83 20.65 -0.15
N ALA A 47 14.55 19.53 -0.25
CA ALA A 47 15.31 19.14 -1.44
C ALA A 47 14.42 18.74 -2.63
N LEU A 48 13.13 18.46 -2.37
CA LEU A 48 12.12 18.10 -3.37
C LEU A 48 11.11 19.24 -3.61
N LYS A 49 11.35 20.44 -3.06
CA LYS A 49 10.52 21.62 -3.30
C LYS A 49 10.88 22.30 -4.63
N GLY A 50 9.93 23.04 -5.20
CA GLY A 50 10.08 23.77 -6.45
C GLY A 50 9.63 22.99 -7.69
N ASP A 51 9.37 23.74 -8.77
CA ASP A 51 8.77 23.21 -10.00
C ASP A 51 9.70 22.26 -10.75
N SER A 52 11.02 22.49 -10.69
CA SER A 52 12.03 21.60 -11.29
C SER A 52 12.09 20.22 -10.64
N LYS A 53 11.54 20.07 -9.41
CA LYS A 53 11.56 18.83 -8.63
C LYS A 53 10.25 18.04 -8.66
N VAL A 54 9.24 18.52 -9.41
CA VAL A 54 7.94 17.85 -9.53
C VAL A 54 8.08 16.39 -9.95
N GLY A 55 8.87 16.09 -11.00
CA GLY A 55 9.04 14.72 -11.49
C GLY A 55 9.67 13.78 -10.44
N GLU A 56 10.71 14.24 -9.75
CA GLU A 56 11.38 13.48 -8.67
C GLU A 56 10.43 13.22 -7.50
N ARG A 57 9.70 14.25 -7.07
CA ARG A 57 8.71 14.16 -5.97
C ARG A 57 7.59 13.19 -6.30
N ARG A 58 7.01 13.27 -7.51
CA ARG A 58 5.96 12.35 -7.97
C ARG A 58 6.45 10.91 -8.04
N THR A 59 7.68 10.70 -8.51
CA THR A 59 8.30 9.36 -8.54
C THR A 59 8.46 8.78 -7.14
N ALA A 60 8.90 9.60 -6.17
CA ALA A 60 9.02 9.16 -4.78
C ALA A 60 7.66 8.83 -4.15
N VAL A 61 6.63 9.65 -4.38
CA VAL A 61 5.26 9.39 -3.91
C VAL A 61 4.70 8.12 -4.55
N ARG A 62 4.90 7.92 -5.86
CA ARG A 62 4.48 6.70 -6.58
C ARG A 62 5.11 5.46 -5.97
N LYS A 63 6.41 5.50 -5.65
CA LYS A 63 7.09 4.37 -5.01
C LYS A 63 6.42 4.00 -3.69
N ILE A 64 6.12 5.00 -2.84
CA ILE A 64 5.44 4.75 -1.57
C ILE A 64 4.03 4.19 -1.81
N ALA A 65 3.28 4.72 -2.78
CA ALA A 65 1.95 4.22 -3.11
C ALA A 65 1.97 2.74 -3.56
N ASN A 66 2.98 2.34 -4.35
CA ASN A 66 3.16 0.95 -4.79
C ASN A 66 3.49 -0.02 -3.64
N ASP A 67 4.02 0.47 -2.51
CA ASP A 67 4.31 -0.36 -1.34
C ASP A 67 3.04 -0.70 -0.53
N ILE A 68 1.96 0.06 -0.70
CA ILE A 68 0.70 -0.07 0.07
C ILE A 68 -0.45 -0.57 -0.80
N PHE A 69 -0.53 -0.15 -2.06
CA PHE A 69 -1.64 -0.50 -2.94
C PHE A 69 -1.28 -1.63 -3.89
N ASP A 70 -2.07 -2.70 -3.85
CA ASP A 70 -2.06 -3.73 -4.88
C ASP A 70 -2.83 -3.26 -6.11
N PHE A 71 -2.12 -2.59 -7.02
CA PHE A 71 -2.70 -2.11 -8.27
C PHE A 71 -3.24 -3.25 -9.16
N GLY A 72 -2.71 -4.47 -9.01
CA GLY A 72 -3.23 -5.65 -9.70
C GLY A 72 -4.65 -5.99 -9.23
N GLU A 73 -4.83 -6.05 -7.92
CA GLU A 73 -6.15 -6.31 -7.32
C GLU A 73 -7.13 -5.15 -7.57
N ILE A 74 -6.68 -3.90 -7.48
CA ILE A 74 -7.54 -2.74 -7.77
C ILE A 74 -7.96 -2.74 -9.24
N ALA A 75 -7.05 -2.99 -10.16
CA ALA A 75 -7.33 -3.09 -11.59
C ALA A 75 -8.32 -4.24 -11.88
N ARG A 76 -8.09 -5.41 -11.29
CA ARG A 76 -8.97 -6.58 -11.40
C ARG A 76 -10.38 -6.27 -10.91
N ARG A 77 -10.51 -5.66 -9.72
CA ARG A 77 -11.81 -5.26 -9.16
C ARG A 77 -12.50 -4.21 -10.04
N SER A 78 -11.75 -3.29 -10.62
CA SER A 78 -12.28 -2.24 -11.50
C SER A 78 -12.83 -2.80 -12.83
N LEU A 79 -12.16 -3.81 -13.41
CA LEU A 79 -12.67 -4.49 -14.61
C LEU A 79 -13.81 -5.47 -14.32
N GLY A 80 -13.93 -5.94 -13.07
CA GLY A 80 -14.98 -6.86 -12.64
C GLY A 80 -15.05 -8.10 -13.54
N ARG A 81 -16.24 -8.40 -14.07
CA ARG A 81 -16.46 -9.56 -14.95
C ARG A 81 -15.59 -9.58 -16.20
N HIS A 82 -15.15 -8.42 -16.68
CA HIS A 82 -14.38 -8.31 -17.91
C HIS A 82 -12.93 -8.78 -17.75
N TRP A 83 -12.45 -8.93 -16.51
CA TRP A 83 -11.10 -9.44 -16.21
C TRP A 83 -10.85 -10.86 -16.71
N GLN A 84 -11.85 -11.73 -16.59
CA GLN A 84 -11.69 -13.16 -16.89
C GLN A 84 -11.42 -13.41 -18.38
N GLY A 85 -11.99 -12.57 -19.26
CA GLY A 85 -11.79 -12.65 -20.70
C GLY A 85 -10.58 -11.90 -21.23
N ARG A 86 -9.63 -11.51 -20.37
CA ARG A 86 -8.35 -10.89 -20.76
C ARG A 86 -7.23 -11.92 -20.72
N THR A 87 -6.37 -11.86 -21.73
CA THR A 87 -5.07 -12.55 -21.72
C THR A 87 -4.15 -11.94 -20.66
N ASP A 88 -3.10 -12.66 -20.26
CA ASP A 88 -2.16 -12.14 -19.26
C ASP A 88 -1.47 -10.85 -19.73
N LYS A 89 -1.14 -10.76 -21.03
CA LYS A 89 -0.60 -9.53 -21.62
C LYS A 89 -1.56 -8.35 -21.52
N GLU A 90 -2.85 -8.55 -21.82
CA GLU A 90 -3.86 -7.48 -21.69
C GLU A 90 -4.08 -7.08 -20.22
N ARG A 91 -3.97 -8.03 -19.29
CA ARG A 91 -4.06 -7.75 -17.84
C ARG A 91 -2.89 -6.88 -17.38
N GLU A 92 -1.67 -7.25 -17.75
CA GLU A 92 -0.46 -6.47 -17.45
C GLU A 92 -0.55 -5.05 -18.03
N GLU A 93 -0.95 -4.94 -19.30
CA GLU A 93 -1.12 -3.65 -19.97
C GLU A 93 -2.20 -2.81 -19.28
N PHE A 94 -3.33 -3.41 -18.91
CA PHE A 94 -4.39 -2.70 -18.19
C PHE A 94 -3.95 -2.25 -16.80
N ILE A 95 -3.24 -3.09 -16.02
CA ILE A 95 -2.73 -2.69 -14.70
C ILE A 95 -1.83 -1.46 -14.84
N SER A 96 -0.92 -1.46 -15.82
CA SER A 96 -0.02 -0.34 -16.09
C SER A 96 -0.79 0.94 -16.44
N LEU A 97 -1.67 0.87 -17.44
CA LEU A 97 -2.45 2.03 -17.89
C LEU A 97 -3.39 2.58 -16.81
N PHE A 98 -3.99 1.69 -16.03
CA PHE A 98 -4.89 2.07 -14.94
C PHE A 98 -4.11 2.73 -13.78
N GLY A 99 -2.93 2.22 -13.44
CA GLY A 99 -2.03 2.85 -12.48
C GLY A 99 -1.63 4.27 -12.90
N ASP A 100 -1.20 4.42 -14.16
CA ASP A 100 -0.86 5.72 -14.75
C ASP A 100 -2.04 6.71 -14.71
N LEU A 101 -3.25 6.21 -14.99
CA LEU A 101 -4.47 7.03 -14.92
C LEU A 101 -4.76 7.50 -13.50
N LEU A 102 -4.71 6.60 -12.51
CA LEU A 102 -4.95 6.94 -11.11
C LEU A 102 -3.92 7.96 -10.63
N GLU A 103 -2.65 7.76 -10.95
CA GLU A 103 -1.62 8.72 -10.61
C GLU A 103 -1.93 10.10 -11.19
N ARG A 104 -2.15 10.21 -12.50
CA ARG A 104 -2.43 11.51 -13.15
C ARG A 104 -3.67 12.19 -12.58
N SER A 105 -4.65 11.40 -12.15
CA SER A 105 -5.92 11.91 -11.61
C SER A 105 -5.81 12.44 -10.18
N TYR A 106 -4.89 11.89 -9.37
CA TYR A 106 -4.83 12.18 -7.93
C TYR A 106 -3.53 12.83 -7.47
N ILE A 107 -2.40 12.66 -8.18
CA ILE A 107 -1.09 13.14 -7.73
C ILE A 107 -1.10 14.66 -7.50
N SER A 108 -1.75 15.42 -8.37
CA SER A 108 -1.88 16.87 -8.22
C SER A 108 -2.62 17.25 -6.93
N LYS A 109 -3.60 16.44 -6.46
CA LYS A 109 -4.30 16.70 -5.19
C LYS A 109 -3.43 16.36 -3.99
N ILE A 110 -2.63 15.30 -4.08
CA ILE A 110 -1.66 14.93 -3.03
C ILE A 110 -0.62 16.04 -2.86
N GLU A 111 -0.16 16.63 -3.96
CA GLU A 111 0.79 17.75 -3.94
C GLU A 111 0.22 19.04 -3.32
N LEU A 112 -1.11 19.18 -3.26
CA LEU A 112 -1.78 20.30 -2.58
C LEU A 112 -1.85 20.12 -1.06
N TYR A 113 -1.35 19.00 -0.52
CA TYR A 113 -1.26 18.82 0.93
C TYR A 113 -0.57 20.02 1.57
N GLY A 114 -1.25 20.61 2.54
CA GLY A 114 -0.85 21.84 3.20
C GLY A 114 -0.86 21.75 4.71
N GLY A 115 -0.88 20.53 5.28
CA GLY A 115 -0.93 20.30 6.72
C GLY A 115 -2.28 19.83 7.24
N GLU A 116 -3.12 19.26 6.37
CA GLU A 116 -4.38 18.63 6.76
C GLU A 116 -4.15 17.55 7.83
N LYS A 117 -5.01 17.51 8.84
CA LYS A 117 -4.90 16.49 9.90
C LYS A 117 -5.60 15.22 9.47
N ILE A 118 -4.95 14.07 9.65
CA ILE A 118 -5.53 12.77 9.35
C ILE A 118 -5.84 12.07 10.68
N LEU A 119 -7.13 11.90 10.96
CA LEU A 119 -7.62 11.17 12.13
C LEU A 119 -7.93 9.74 11.74
N TYR A 120 -7.38 8.77 12.47
CA TYR A 120 -7.68 7.35 12.30
C TYR A 120 -8.80 7.02 13.27
N THR A 121 -9.99 6.75 12.76
CA THR A 121 -11.22 6.71 13.56
C THR A 121 -11.66 5.31 13.90
N ASN A 122 -11.29 4.32 13.09
CA ASN A 122 -11.65 2.93 13.32
C ASN A 122 -10.72 1.98 12.56
N GLU A 123 -10.57 0.76 13.07
CA GLU A 123 -10.01 -0.39 12.37
C GLU A 123 -10.92 -1.59 12.63
N ARG A 124 -11.28 -2.31 11.58
CA ARG A 124 -12.10 -3.53 11.70
C ARG A 124 -11.69 -4.58 10.69
N MET A 125 -11.89 -5.84 11.03
CA MET A 125 -11.78 -6.93 10.07
C MET A 125 -13.12 -7.18 9.41
N ASP A 126 -13.11 -7.33 8.09
CA ASP A 126 -14.22 -7.72 7.23
C ASP A 126 -13.81 -9.01 6.51
N ALA A 127 -14.12 -10.15 7.14
CA ALA A 127 -13.55 -11.46 6.83
C ALA A 127 -12.00 -11.42 6.84
N GLU A 128 -11.35 -11.62 5.69
CA GLU A 128 -9.90 -11.62 5.55
C GLU A 128 -9.32 -10.23 5.21
N VAL A 129 -10.18 -9.20 5.06
CA VAL A 129 -9.78 -7.86 4.66
C VAL A 129 -9.88 -6.90 5.85
N ALA A 130 -8.80 -6.20 6.17
CA ALA A 130 -8.85 -5.11 7.15
C ALA A 130 -9.43 -3.85 6.52
N VAL A 131 -10.28 -3.13 7.26
CA VAL A 131 -10.79 -1.81 6.89
C VAL A 131 -10.31 -0.80 7.92
N VAL A 132 -9.52 0.17 7.47
CA VAL A 132 -9.08 1.31 8.28
C VAL A 132 -9.87 2.54 7.86
N SER A 133 -10.62 3.13 8.78
CA SER A 133 -11.38 4.35 8.54
C SER A 133 -10.59 5.56 9.00
N THR A 134 -10.52 6.59 8.16
CA THR A 134 -9.90 7.86 8.49
C THR A 134 -10.84 9.03 8.20
N LYS A 135 -10.50 10.18 8.79
CA LYS A 135 -11.06 11.48 8.44
C LYS A 135 -9.92 12.45 8.16
N VAL A 136 -9.91 13.01 6.96
CA VAL A 136 -9.00 14.11 6.60
C VAL A 136 -9.70 15.42 6.95
N ILE A 137 -9.10 16.20 7.85
CA ILE A 137 -9.59 17.51 8.27
C ILE A 137 -8.87 18.55 7.44
N THR A 138 -9.59 19.16 6.50
CA THR A 138 -9.06 20.21 5.62
C THR A 138 -8.76 21.50 6.40
N LYS A 139 -8.03 22.43 5.79
CA LYS A 139 -7.72 23.73 6.43
C LYS A 139 -8.95 24.56 6.82
N ASN A 140 -10.04 24.43 6.08
CA ASN A 140 -11.32 25.08 6.38
C ASN A 140 -12.21 24.26 7.34
N GLY A 141 -11.69 23.17 7.91
CA GLY A 141 -12.40 22.35 8.91
C GLY A 141 -13.39 21.34 8.33
N THR A 142 -13.46 21.17 7.00
CA THR A 142 -14.27 20.13 6.38
C THR A 142 -13.69 18.76 6.72
N GLU A 143 -14.53 17.85 7.19
CA GLU A 143 -14.16 16.44 7.39
C GLU A 143 -14.44 15.64 6.12
N VAL A 144 -13.40 14.99 5.60
CA VAL A 144 -13.53 14.07 4.45
C VAL A 144 -13.26 12.65 4.94
N PRO A 145 -14.30 11.80 5.07
CA PRO A 145 -14.13 10.41 5.49
C PRO A 145 -13.53 9.57 4.36
N ILE A 146 -12.58 8.68 4.69
CA ILE A 146 -11.96 7.75 3.73
C ILE A 146 -11.81 6.38 4.40
N ASP A 147 -12.30 5.33 3.73
CA ASP A 147 -12.09 3.95 4.13
C ASP A 147 -11.03 3.30 3.23
N TYR A 148 -10.03 2.69 3.86
CA TYR A 148 -8.96 1.93 3.20
C TYR A 148 -9.25 0.45 3.42
N ARG A 149 -9.16 -0.36 2.36
CA ARG A 149 -9.39 -1.81 2.38
C ARG A 149 -8.21 -2.53 1.76
#